data_AF-A0AAN6GUQ8-F1
#
_entry.id   AF-A0AAN6GUQ8-F1
#
_cell.length_a   1.000
_cell.length_b   1.000
_cell.length_c   1.000
_cell.angle_alpha   90.00
_cell.angle_beta   90.00
_cell.angle_gamma   90.00
#
_symmetry.space_group_name_H-M   'P 1'
#
loop_
_entity.id
_entity.type
_entity.pdbx_description
1 polymer ?
#
loop_
_entity_poly.entity_id
_entity_poly.type
_entity_poly.pdbx_seq_one_letter_code
_entity_poly.pdbx_strand_id
1 'polypeptide(L)'
;MPVAEASRSSQGGPGADGPHHLPPHPTAALLEPALQRHPAHATELFSTFNDLAYSARWTHLEPVQLDSGADDEAGLHAQKQRVSRPALVGWKKDEKKASLVVCLRYNEQITPFLLASIFSALHSLPNPYAFSTPPHGPTLLMPTMTTGSRSAAAAAVEQGQGQGQHQSDKAEQQQTQAFPSVPLDTDAVTVAVLGTDGAVVYYNLAEGIRKPIN
;
A
#
# COMPACT_ATOMS: atom_id res chain seq x y z
N MET A 1 43.69 52.02 9.09
CA MET A 1 42.42 52.52 8.53
C MET A 1 41.37 51.42 8.67
N PRO A 2 40.59 51.36 9.76
CA PRO A 2 39.51 50.39 9.92
C PRO A 2 38.22 50.92 9.27
N VAL A 3 37.60 50.13 8.40
CA VAL A 3 36.27 50.41 7.82
C VAL A 3 35.20 49.75 8.67
N ALA A 4 34.17 50.54 8.98
CA ALA A 4 33.11 50.27 9.94
C ALA A 4 32.15 49.15 9.51
N GLU A 5 31.82 48.30 10.49
CA GLU A 5 30.78 47.27 10.44
C GLU A 5 29.42 47.93 10.69
N ALA A 6 28.55 47.91 9.68
CA ALA A 6 27.20 48.45 9.79
C ALA A 6 26.22 47.34 10.22
N SER A 7 25.86 47.36 11.50
CA SER A 7 24.76 46.59 12.06
C SER A 7 23.44 46.98 11.38
N ARG A 8 22.78 46.02 10.72
CA ARG A 8 21.38 46.16 10.31
C ARG A 8 20.51 45.33 11.23
N SER A 9 19.85 46.02 12.16
CA SER A 9 18.71 45.51 12.92
C SER A 9 17.55 45.25 11.96
N SER A 10 17.24 43.98 11.71
CA SER A 10 16.01 43.59 11.01
C SER A 10 14.88 43.50 12.03
N GLN A 11 13.93 44.43 11.93
CA GLN A 11 12.67 44.43 12.66
C GLN A 11 11.84 43.20 12.27
N GLY A 12 11.39 42.46 13.28
CA GLY A 12 10.43 41.36 13.12
C GLY A 12 9.05 41.88 12.71
N GLY A 13 8.54 41.34 11.60
CA GLY A 13 7.13 41.46 11.23
C GLY A 13 6.33 40.27 11.80
N PRO A 14 5.21 40.50 12.50
CA PRO A 14 4.25 39.45 12.84
C PRO A 14 3.19 39.36 11.74
N GLY A 15 3.17 38.28 10.96
CA GLY A 15 2.21 38.18 9.87
C GLY A 15 2.16 36.81 9.23
N ALA A 16 1.24 35.99 9.74
CA ALA A 16 0.38 35.08 8.99
C ALA A 16 1.00 34.32 7.81
N ASP A 17 1.43 33.09 8.08
CA ASP A 17 1.12 31.93 7.24
C ASP A 17 1.45 30.69 8.06
N GLY A 18 0.46 30.21 8.82
CA GLY A 18 0.54 28.86 9.37
C GLY A 18 0.69 27.89 8.20
N PRO A 19 1.55 26.85 8.30
CA PRO A 19 1.74 25.93 7.20
C PRO A 19 0.36 25.36 6.82
N HIS A 20 -0.10 25.69 5.61
CA HIS A 20 -1.25 25.07 4.99
C HIS A 20 -0.91 23.58 4.84
N HIS A 21 -1.13 22.80 5.90
CA HIS A 21 -1.06 21.36 5.85
C HIS A 21 -2.21 20.92 4.96
N LEU A 22 -1.89 20.72 3.68
CA LEU A 22 -2.75 19.99 2.77
C LEU A 22 -3.12 18.68 3.47
N PRO A 23 -4.40 18.29 3.46
CA PRO A 23 -4.82 17.04 4.08
C PRO A 23 -3.97 15.90 3.48
N PRO A 24 -3.45 14.99 4.33
CA PRO A 24 -2.61 13.91 3.86
C PRO A 24 -3.38 13.11 2.80
N HIS A 25 -2.74 12.90 1.65
CA HIS A 25 -3.33 12.13 0.56
C HIS A 25 -3.65 10.71 1.07
N PRO A 26 -4.82 10.11 0.76
CA PRO A 26 -5.21 8.80 1.29
C PRO A 26 -4.17 7.70 1.02
N THR A 27 -3.50 7.74 -0.13
CA THR A 27 -2.35 6.89 -0.47
C THR A 27 -1.19 7.00 0.52
N ALA A 28 -0.91 8.20 1.03
CA ALA A 28 0.19 8.41 1.96
C ALA A 28 -0.07 7.68 3.28
N ALA A 29 -1.31 7.72 3.80
CA ALA A 29 -1.68 7.03 5.02
C ALA A 29 -1.55 5.50 4.88
N LEU A 30 -1.86 4.94 3.70
CA LEU A 30 -1.70 3.51 3.44
C LEU A 30 -0.24 3.08 3.42
N LEU A 31 0.62 3.87 2.77
CA LEU A 31 2.03 3.54 2.59
C LEU A 31 2.89 3.90 3.81
N GLU A 32 2.42 4.81 4.68
CA GLU A 32 3.18 5.36 5.79
C GLU A 32 3.91 4.30 6.63
N PRO A 33 3.28 3.20 7.09
CA PRO A 33 3.98 2.18 7.88
C PRO A 33 5.14 1.51 7.12
N ALA A 34 4.99 1.32 5.80
CA ALA A 34 6.01 0.73 4.96
C ALA A 34 7.15 1.72 4.65
N LEU A 35 6.81 2.99 4.40
CA LEU A 35 7.78 4.06 4.14
C LEU A 35 8.63 4.36 5.39
N GLN A 36 8.03 4.35 6.59
CA GLN A 36 8.75 4.52 7.84
C GLN A 36 9.71 3.36 8.12
N ARG A 37 9.31 2.13 7.80
CA ARG A 37 10.14 0.93 7.99
C ARG A 37 11.29 0.86 6.97
N HIS A 38 11.07 1.34 5.75
CA HIS A 38 12.02 1.24 4.63
C HIS A 38 12.31 2.60 3.99
N PRO A 39 12.93 3.55 4.72
CA PRO A 39 13.21 4.88 4.17
C PRO A 39 14.11 4.85 2.93
N ALA A 40 14.99 3.85 2.82
CA ALA A 40 15.88 3.66 1.67
C ALA A 40 15.16 3.22 0.37
N HIS A 41 13.89 2.80 0.47
CA HIS A 41 13.04 2.36 -0.65
C HIS A 41 11.78 3.22 -0.80
N ALA A 42 11.69 4.33 -0.07
CA ALA A 42 10.47 5.12 0.03
C ALA A 42 10.03 5.69 -1.33
N THR A 43 10.99 6.22 -2.10
CA THR A 43 10.73 6.79 -3.42
C THR A 43 10.25 5.74 -4.41
N GLU A 44 10.91 4.58 -4.45
CA GLU A 44 10.58 3.49 -5.37
C GLU A 44 9.21 2.91 -5.06
N LEU A 45 8.91 2.70 -3.77
CA LEU A 45 7.61 2.19 -3.32
C LEU A 45 6.49 3.17 -3.65
N PHE A 46 6.66 4.45 -3.35
CA PHE A 46 5.65 5.48 -3.59
C PHE A 46 5.39 5.70 -5.08
N SER A 47 6.44 5.82 -5.89
CA SER A 47 6.32 5.99 -7.35
C SER A 47 5.68 4.77 -8.01
N THR A 48 6.12 3.56 -7.65
CA THR A 48 5.54 2.32 -8.18
C THR A 48 4.08 2.19 -7.78
N PHE A 49 3.74 2.52 -6.53
CA PHE A 49 2.35 2.48 -6.07
C PHE A 49 1.48 3.42 -6.91
N ASN A 50 1.90 4.67 -7.10
CA ASN A 50 1.15 5.64 -7.87
C ASN A 50 1.00 5.22 -9.33
N ASP A 51 2.06 4.71 -9.95
CA ASP A 51 1.97 4.23 -11.33
C ASP A 51 1.00 3.05 -11.46
N LEU A 52 1.09 2.05 -10.57
CA LEU A 52 0.18 0.91 -10.58
C LEU A 52 -1.28 1.33 -10.32
N ALA A 53 -1.51 2.20 -9.34
CA ALA A 53 -2.84 2.64 -8.94
C ALA A 53 -3.50 3.53 -10.01
N TYR A 54 -2.76 4.48 -10.59
CA TYR A 54 -3.31 5.52 -11.47
C TYR A 54 -3.08 5.23 -12.95
N SER A 55 -1.88 4.82 -13.35
CA SER A 55 -1.54 4.53 -14.75
C SER A 55 -2.01 3.13 -15.15
N ALA A 56 -1.62 2.10 -14.40
CA ALA A 56 -1.95 0.71 -14.71
C ALA A 56 -3.36 0.30 -14.24
N ARG A 57 -4.01 1.15 -13.44
CA ARG A 57 -5.40 1.00 -12.94
C ARG A 57 -5.62 -0.30 -12.17
N TRP A 58 -4.67 -0.66 -11.31
CA TRP A 58 -4.83 -1.78 -10.38
C TRP A 58 -5.98 -1.47 -9.41
N THR A 59 -6.82 -2.46 -9.13
CA THR A 59 -8.01 -2.27 -8.29
C THR A 59 -7.70 -2.44 -6.82
N HIS A 60 -6.78 -3.34 -6.48
CA HIS A 60 -6.33 -3.55 -5.11
C HIS A 60 -4.81 -3.51 -5.12
N LEU A 61 -4.24 -2.82 -4.16
CA LEU A 61 -2.81 -2.65 -4.03
C LEU A 61 -2.49 -2.39 -2.57
N GLU A 62 -1.63 -3.21 -1.98
CA GLU A 62 -1.22 -3.03 -0.59
C GLU A 62 0.28 -3.27 -0.41
N PRO A 63 0.94 -2.48 0.45
CA PRO A 63 2.32 -2.72 0.79
C PRO A 63 2.44 -3.98 1.63
N VAL A 64 3.35 -4.86 1.23
CA VAL A 64 3.71 -6.07 1.99
C VAL A 64 5.19 -6.04 2.35
N GLN A 65 5.51 -6.76 3.42
CA GLN A 65 6.88 -6.98 3.84
C GLN A 65 7.36 -8.32 3.32
N LEU A 66 8.46 -8.32 2.56
CA LEU A 66 9.17 -9.54 2.22
C LEU A 66 10.31 -9.72 3.21
N ASP A 67 10.19 -10.71 4.07
CA ASP A 67 11.24 -11.09 5.02
C ASP A 67 11.93 -12.35 4.50
N SER A 68 13.18 -12.18 4.06
CA SER A 68 14.03 -13.31 3.68
C SER A 68 14.61 -13.96 4.93
N GLY A 69 13.82 -14.82 5.58
CA GLY A 69 14.28 -15.74 6.61
C GLY A 69 14.08 -17.16 6.12
N ALA A 70 15.13 -17.82 5.65
CA ALA A 70 15.10 -19.27 5.62
C ALA A 70 14.96 -19.73 7.07
N ASP A 71 13.92 -20.50 7.38
CA ASP A 71 13.73 -21.19 8.66
C ASP A 71 14.76 -22.33 8.83
N ASP A 72 16.04 -22.06 8.56
CA ASP A 72 17.13 -22.97 8.93
C ASP A 72 17.40 -22.77 10.43
N GLU A 73 16.61 -23.51 11.21
CA GLU A 73 16.81 -23.92 12.62
C GLU A 73 18.13 -24.70 12.79
N ALA A 74 19.26 -24.10 12.40
CA ALA A 74 20.57 -24.73 12.55
C ALA A 74 21.68 -23.70 12.77
N GLY A 75 21.80 -23.25 14.02
CA GLY A 75 23.10 -22.88 14.59
C GLY A 75 23.33 -21.39 14.83
N LEU A 76 23.82 -21.12 16.03
CA LEU A 76 24.19 -19.86 16.70
C LEU A 76 25.03 -18.83 15.91
N HIS A 77 25.31 -19.03 14.62
CA HIS A 77 26.13 -18.15 13.77
C HIS A 77 25.40 -17.55 12.57
N ALA A 78 24.10 -17.80 12.40
CA ALA A 78 23.30 -17.23 11.30
C ALA A 78 22.74 -15.82 11.62
N GLN A 79 23.56 -14.92 12.17
CA GLN A 79 23.31 -13.46 12.07
C GLN A 79 23.64 -12.97 10.64
N LYS A 80 23.28 -13.79 9.64
CA LYS A 80 23.37 -13.50 8.23
C LYS A 80 22.20 -12.57 7.94
N GLN A 81 22.53 -11.33 7.59
CA GLN A 81 21.60 -10.21 7.40
C GLN A 81 20.24 -10.66 6.84
N ARG A 82 19.19 -10.63 7.68
CA ARG A 82 17.82 -10.72 7.20
C ARG A 82 17.58 -9.48 6.36
N VAL A 83 17.49 -9.66 5.05
CA VAL A 83 17.17 -8.59 4.12
C VAL A 83 15.65 -8.52 4.06
N SER A 84 15.09 -7.55 4.79
CA SER A 84 13.67 -7.21 4.77
C SER A 84 13.47 -6.18 3.67
N ARG A 85 12.55 -6.41 2.72
CA ARG A 85 12.29 -5.49 1.60
C ARG A 85 10.80 -5.18 1.43
N PRO A 86 10.43 -3.92 1.15
CA PRO A 86 9.06 -3.61 0.82
C PRO A 86 8.72 -4.11 -0.58
N ALA A 87 7.50 -4.60 -0.74
CA ALA A 87 6.91 -4.94 -2.02
C ALA A 87 5.44 -4.52 -2.03
N LEU A 88 4.79 -4.66 -3.17
CA LEU A 88 3.36 -4.45 -3.33
C LEU A 88 2.72 -5.76 -3.75
N VAL A 89 1.61 -6.13 -3.11
CA VAL A 89 0.72 -7.16 -3.66
C VAL A 89 -0.50 -6.45 -4.19
N GLY A 90 -0.94 -6.86 -5.37
CA GLY A 90 -2.11 -6.25 -5.95
C GLY A 90 -2.66 -7.03 -7.11
N TRP A 91 -3.76 -6.54 -7.63
CA TRP A 91 -4.54 -7.23 -8.62
C TRP A 91 -5.25 -6.23 -9.54
N LYS A 92 -5.30 -6.56 -10.83
CA LYS A 92 -6.05 -5.83 -11.84
C LYS A 92 -7.37 -6.53 -12.13
N LYS A 93 -8.47 -5.78 -12.31
CA LYS A 93 -9.83 -6.33 -12.48
C LYS A 93 -9.95 -7.47 -13.51
N ASP A 94 -9.17 -7.41 -14.59
CA ASP A 94 -9.24 -8.37 -15.70
C ASP A 94 -8.35 -9.60 -15.50
N GLU A 95 -7.53 -9.60 -14.46
CA GLU A 95 -6.63 -10.71 -14.15
C GLU A 95 -7.32 -11.72 -13.22
N LYS A 96 -6.85 -12.96 -13.21
CA LYS A 96 -7.41 -14.02 -12.35
C LYS A 96 -6.62 -14.24 -11.07
N LYS A 97 -5.42 -13.66 -11.00
CA LYS A 97 -4.47 -13.85 -9.90
C LYS A 97 -3.96 -12.49 -9.44
N ALA A 98 -3.66 -12.37 -8.15
CA ALA A 98 -2.86 -11.27 -7.63
C ALA A 98 -1.39 -11.50 -8.01
N SER A 99 -0.63 -10.41 -8.12
CA SER A 99 0.79 -10.44 -8.43
C SER A 99 1.59 -9.67 -7.39
N LEU A 100 2.79 -10.18 -7.11
CA LEU A 100 3.77 -9.50 -6.28
C LEU A 100 4.63 -8.59 -7.16
N VAL A 101 4.78 -7.33 -6.73
CA VAL A 101 5.63 -6.32 -7.36
C VAL A 101 6.72 -5.89 -6.39
N VAL A 102 7.97 -6.22 -6.72
CA VAL A 102 9.15 -5.86 -5.93
C VAL A 102 9.74 -4.56 -6.45
N CYS A 103 9.83 -3.56 -5.56
CA CYS A 103 10.39 -2.26 -5.90
C CYS A 103 11.91 -2.29 -5.75
N LEU A 104 12.65 -1.97 -6.81
CA LEU A 104 14.11 -1.89 -6.85
C LEU A 104 14.56 -0.47 -7.26
N ARG A 105 15.72 -0.08 -6.73
CA ARG A 105 16.44 1.10 -7.20
C ARG A 105 17.13 0.81 -8.53
N TYR A 106 17.31 1.82 -9.39
CA TYR A 106 18.03 1.64 -10.66
C TYR A 106 19.47 1.11 -10.49
N ASN A 107 20.11 1.37 -9.35
CA ASN A 107 21.46 0.93 -9.05
C ASN A 107 21.52 -0.39 -8.25
N GLU A 108 20.38 -1.00 -7.95
CA GLU A 108 20.31 -2.25 -7.21
C GLU A 108 20.56 -3.43 -8.16
N GLN A 109 21.56 -4.26 -7.83
CA GLN A 109 21.89 -5.42 -8.65
C GLN A 109 20.97 -6.59 -8.33
N ILE A 110 20.33 -7.13 -9.36
CA ILE A 110 19.56 -8.38 -9.25
C ILE A 110 20.55 -9.54 -9.20
N THR A 111 20.76 -10.08 -8.00
CA THR A 111 21.62 -11.25 -7.78
C THR A 111 20.77 -12.53 -7.69
N PRO A 112 21.33 -13.71 -8.01
CA PRO A 112 20.62 -14.97 -7.81
C PRO A 112 20.14 -15.18 -6.36
N PHE A 113 20.94 -14.72 -5.39
CA PHE A 113 20.57 -14.77 -3.98
C PHE A 113 19.35 -13.90 -3.68
N LEU A 114 19.32 -12.66 -4.20
CA LEU A 114 18.16 -11.77 -4.05
C LEU A 114 16.89 -12.40 -4.64
N LEU A 115 16.99 -13.00 -5.83
CA LEU A 115 15.85 -13.67 -6.46
C LEU A 115 15.36 -14.86 -5.63
N ALA A 116 16.27 -15.73 -5.17
CA ALA A 116 15.91 -16.84 -4.30
C ALA A 116 15.21 -16.38 -3.01
N SER A 117 15.71 -15.30 -2.39
CA SER A 117 15.08 -14.65 -1.24
C SER A 117 13.69 -14.10 -1.55
N ILE A 118 13.49 -13.46 -2.71
CA ILE A 118 12.19 -12.94 -3.13
C ILE A 118 11.19 -14.07 -3.35
N PHE A 119 11.57 -15.13 -4.06
CA PHE A 119 10.68 -16.27 -4.31
C PHE A 119 10.35 -17.04 -3.02
N SER A 120 11.34 -17.23 -2.15
CA SER A 120 11.11 -17.82 -0.82
C SER A 120 10.10 -17.00 0.01
N ALA A 121 10.22 -15.66 0.01
CA ALA A 121 9.27 -14.79 0.68
C ALA A 121 7.90 -14.76 -0.02
N LEU A 122 7.85 -14.86 -1.36
CA LEU A 122 6.60 -14.98 -2.11
C LEU A 122 5.84 -16.25 -1.74
N HIS A 123 6.54 -17.38 -1.58
CA HIS A 123 5.92 -18.65 -1.19
C HIS A 123 5.43 -18.68 0.27
N SER A 124 5.95 -17.81 1.13
CA SER A 124 5.46 -17.67 2.52
C SER A 124 4.22 -16.79 2.64
N LEU A 125 3.85 -16.05 1.60
CA LEU A 125 2.62 -15.26 1.59
C LEU A 125 1.37 -16.16 1.52
N PRO A 126 0.24 -15.75 2.13
CA PRO A 126 -1.02 -16.49 2.03
C PRO A 126 -1.47 -16.68 0.58
N ASN A 127 -1.90 -17.90 0.24
CA ASN A 127 -2.48 -18.23 -1.06
C ASN A 127 -3.75 -19.09 -0.85
N PRO A 128 -4.97 -18.55 -1.09
CA PRO A 128 -5.25 -17.26 -1.73
C PRO A 128 -4.92 -16.06 -0.85
N TYR A 129 -4.54 -14.95 -1.48
CA TYR A 129 -4.18 -13.71 -0.81
C TYR A 129 -5.43 -12.91 -0.48
N ALA A 130 -5.58 -12.49 0.78
CA ALA A 130 -6.72 -11.70 1.25
C ALA A 130 -6.29 -10.25 1.46
N PHE A 131 -6.86 -9.34 0.67
CA PHE A 131 -6.55 -7.91 0.80
C PHE A 131 -7.15 -7.36 2.08
N SER A 132 -6.44 -6.45 2.74
CA SER A 132 -6.94 -5.73 3.93
C SER A 132 -7.37 -4.31 3.61
N THR A 133 -7.19 -3.89 2.37
CA THR A 133 -7.30 -2.50 1.94
C THR A 133 -8.46 -2.35 0.96
N PRO A 134 -9.18 -1.21 0.98
CA PRO A 134 -10.26 -0.96 0.05
C PRO A 134 -9.74 -0.87 -1.40
N PRO A 135 -10.59 -0.93 -2.42
CA PRO A 135 -10.15 -0.75 -3.79
C PRO A 135 -9.50 0.62 -4.01
N HIS A 136 -8.36 0.67 -4.71
CA HIS A 136 -7.59 1.87 -5.03
C HIS A 136 -7.74 2.28 -6.51
N GLY A 137 -7.20 3.45 -6.85
CA GLY A 137 -7.13 3.97 -8.21
C GLY A 137 -8.25 4.97 -8.58
N PRO A 138 -8.42 5.33 -9.86
CA PRO A 138 -9.42 6.29 -10.32
C PRO A 138 -10.87 5.91 -9.98
N THR A 139 -11.11 4.67 -9.55
CA THR A 139 -12.40 4.23 -9.01
C THR A 139 -12.78 4.99 -7.73
N LEU A 140 -11.82 5.55 -6.98
CA LEU A 140 -12.05 6.42 -5.82
C LEU A 140 -12.28 7.89 -6.15
N LEU A 141 -12.01 8.33 -7.40
CA LEU A 141 -12.30 9.71 -7.84
C LEU A 141 -13.76 9.89 -8.27
N MET A 142 -14.54 8.82 -8.28
CA MET A 142 -16.00 8.94 -8.30
C MET A 142 -16.41 9.32 -6.87
N PRO A 143 -16.94 10.53 -6.62
CA PRO A 143 -17.57 10.80 -5.34
C PRO A 143 -18.57 9.69 -5.12
N THR A 144 -18.43 8.96 -4.02
CA THR A 144 -19.46 8.06 -3.54
C THR A 144 -20.70 8.92 -3.39
N MET A 145 -21.54 8.92 -4.41
CA MET A 145 -22.92 9.35 -4.31
C MET A 145 -23.50 8.40 -3.27
N THR A 146 -23.41 8.81 -2.00
CA THR A 146 -24.20 8.28 -0.91
C THR A 146 -25.63 8.39 -1.39
N THR A 147 -26.10 7.33 -2.02
CA THR A 147 -27.49 7.21 -2.47
C THR A 147 -28.25 7.14 -1.17
N GLY A 148 -28.69 8.32 -0.72
CA GLY A 148 -29.49 8.49 0.46
C GLY A 148 -30.64 7.51 0.35
N SER A 149 -30.63 6.52 1.24
CA SER A 149 -31.81 5.75 1.57
C SER A 149 -32.95 6.72 1.74
N ARG A 150 -33.86 6.72 0.77
CA ARG A 150 -35.15 7.40 0.87
C ARG A 150 -35.84 6.80 2.09
N SER A 151 -35.75 7.52 3.20
CA SER A 151 -36.66 7.36 4.32
C SER A 151 -38.05 7.69 3.78
N ALA A 152 -38.81 6.64 3.48
CA ALA A 152 -40.23 6.75 3.18
C ALA A 152 -40.95 7.09 4.49
N ALA A 153 -41.03 8.38 4.79
CA ALA A 153 -41.97 8.90 5.76
C ALA A 153 -43.34 9.03 5.07
N ALA A 154 -44.18 8.01 5.24
CA ALA A 154 -45.60 8.08 5.00
C ALA A 154 -46.33 7.54 6.23
N ALA A 155 -46.92 8.47 6.98
CA ALA A 155 -48.14 8.40 7.78
C ALA A 155 -48.43 7.16 8.65
N ALA A 156 -48.52 7.36 9.96
CA ALA A 156 -49.79 7.21 10.70
C ALA A 156 -49.64 7.68 12.15
N VAL A 157 -50.56 8.56 12.53
CA VAL A 157 -50.90 8.93 13.90
C VAL A 157 -51.56 7.73 14.57
N GLU A 158 -51.04 7.28 15.71
CA GLU A 158 -51.88 6.70 16.76
C GLU A 158 -51.20 6.78 18.13
N GLN A 159 -52.00 7.23 19.10
CA GLN A 159 -51.65 7.37 20.51
C GLN A 159 -51.64 5.99 21.19
N GLY A 160 -50.67 5.73 22.06
CA GLY A 160 -50.66 4.54 22.90
C GLY A 160 -49.56 4.60 23.96
N GLN A 161 -49.92 5.06 25.16
CA GLN A 161 -49.09 4.93 26.37
C GLN A 161 -48.98 3.45 26.75
N GLY A 162 -47.75 2.96 26.86
CA GLY A 162 -47.43 1.63 27.40
C GLY A 162 -45.99 1.57 27.85
N GLN A 163 -45.76 1.74 29.15
CA GLN A 163 -44.49 1.43 29.80
C GLN A 163 -44.22 -0.07 29.68
N GLY A 164 -43.12 -0.42 29.01
CA GLY A 164 -42.63 -1.78 28.89
C GLY A 164 -41.12 -1.76 28.74
N GLN A 165 -40.43 -2.20 29.78
CA GLN A 165 -38.99 -2.45 29.80
C GLN A 165 -38.62 -3.39 28.65
N HIS A 166 -37.66 -3.03 27.81
CA HIS A 166 -36.85 -3.96 27.04
C HIS A 166 -35.51 -3.28 26.74
N GLN A 167 -34.51 -3.61 27.57
CA GLN A 167 -33.11 -3.43 27.26
C GLN A 167 -32.78 -4.41 26.13
N SER A 168 -32.85 -3.94 24.89
CA SER A 168 -32.33 -4.69 23.76
C SER A 168 -30.84 -4.40 23.65
N ASP A 169 -30.04 -5.43 23.92
CA ASP A 169 -28.66 -5.56 23.47
C ASP A 169 -28.58 -5.25 21.97
N LYS A 170 -28.25 -3.99 21.65
CA LYS A 170 -27.77 -3.61 20.32
C LYS A 170 -26.33 -4.09 20.25
N ALA A 171 -26.16 -5.38 19.98
CA ALA A 171 -24.94 -5.88 19.39
C ALA A 171 -24.76 -5.13 18.05
N GLU A 172 -23.87 -4.16 18.08
CA GLU A 172 -23.38 -3.42 16.94
C GLU A 172 -22.70 -4.43 16.02
N GLN A 173 -23.48 -5.02 15.11
CA GLN A 173 -22.97 -5.78 13.97
C GLN A 173 -22.25 -4.77 13.08
N GLN A 174 -21.00 -4.48 13.42
CA GLN A 174 -20.02 -3.99 12.46
C GLN A 174 -19.99 -5.02 11.35
N GLN A 175 -20.67 -4.69 10.26
CA GLN A 175 -20.66 -5.46 9.03
C GLN A 175 -19.22 -5.44 8.54
N THR A 176 -18.45 -6.48 8.90
CA THR A 176 -17.09 -6.69 8.42
C THR A 176 -17.16 -6.68 6.91
N GLN A 177 -16.71 -5.58 6.30
CA GLN A 177 -16.57 -5.51 4.84
C GLN A 177 -15.59 -6.61 4.46
N ALA A 178 -16.13 -7.69 3.87
CA ALA A 178 -15.31 -8.80 3.41
C ALA A 178 -14.56 -8.34 2.15
N PHE A 179 -13.26 -8.18 2.27
CA PHE A 179 -12.37 -7.89 1.15
C PHE A 179 -12.19 -9.13 0.26
N PRO A 180 -11.88 -8.95 -1.03
CA PRO A 180 -11.70 -10.08 -1.93
C PRO A 180 -10.48 -10.92 -1.54
N SER A 181 -10.63 -12.25 -1.66
CA SER A 181 -9.52 -13.20 -1.62
C SER A 181 -9.24 -13.69 -3.04
N VAL A 182 -8.00 -13.55 -3.51
CA VAL A 182 -7.61 -13.82 -4.90
C VAL A 182 -6.40 -14.76 -4.89
N PRO A 183 -6.34 -15.79 -5.77
CA PRO A 183 -5.15 -16.64 -5.88
C PRO A 183 -3.89 -15.79 -6.15
N LEU A 184 -2.79 -16.07 -5.45
CA LEU A 184 -1.52 -15.38 -5.67
C LEU A 184 -0.72 -16.09 -6.75
N ASP A 185 -0.15 -15.34 -7.69
CA ASP A 185 0.79 -15.89 -8.66
C ASP A 185 2.15 -16.11 -8.01
N THR A 186 2.42 -17.36 -7.60
CA THR A 186 3.66 -17.77 -6.92
C THR A 186 4.78 -18.15 -7.88
N ASP A 187 4.45 -18.31 -9.16
CA ASP A 187 5.37 -18.77 -10.21
C ASP A 187 6.21 -17.63 -10.80
N ALA A 188 5.77 -16.39 -10.59
CA ALA A 188 6.35 -15.21 -11.21
C ALA A 188 6.26 -14.00 -10.28
N VAL A 189 7.27 -13.15 -10.36
CA VAL A 189 7.33 -11.88 -9.64
C VAL A 189 7.57 -10.76 -10.64
N THR A 190 6.85 -9.66 -10.46
CA THR A 190 7.13 -8.44 -11.21
C THR A 190 8.17 -7.61 -10.46
N VAL A 191 9.19 -7.16 -11.14
CA VAL A 191 10.21 -6.25 -10.62
C VAL A 191 9.99 -4.88 -11.22
N ALA A 192 9.76 -3.89 -10.36
CA ALA A 192 9.61 -2.48 -10.73
C ALA A 192 10.92 -1.74 -10.45
N VAL A 193 11.55 -1.21 -11.49
CA VAL A 193 12.81 -0.45 -11.40
C VAL A 193 12.51 1.02 -11.64
N LEU A 194 12.75 1.87 -10.65
CA LEU A 194 12.60 3.32 -10.79
C LEU A 194 13.86 3.91 -11.43
N GLY A 195 13.70 4.45 -12.64
CA GLY A 195 14.74 5.19 -13.36
C GLY A 195 15.03 6.56 -12.75
N THR A 196 16.19 7.12 -13.08
CA THR A 196 16.62 8.46 -12.60
C THR A 196 15.79 9.61 -13.17
N ASP A 197 15.04 9.37 -14.24
CA ASP A 197 14.08 10.27 -14.87
C ASP A 197 12.68 10.19 -14.23
N GLY A 198 12.50 9.33 -13.24
CA GLY A 198 11.22 9.09 -12.57
C GLY A 198 10.31 8.10 -13.28
N ALA A 199 10.74 7.51 -14.41
CA ALA A 199 9.99 6.45 -15.06
C ALA A 199 10.12 5.13 -14.29
N VAL A 200 9.05 4.32 -14.27
CA VAL A 200 9.08 2.96 -13.69
C VAL A 200 9.09 1.94 -14.82
N VAL A 201 10.07 1.04 -14.81
CA VAL A 201 10.20 -0.05 -15.79
C VAL A 201 9.88 -1.38 -15.10
N TYR A 202 9.00 -2.17 -15.71
CA TYR A 202 8.54 -3.44 -15.16
C TYR A 202 9.16 -4.63 -15.90
N TYR A 203 9.74 -5.56 -15.15
CA TYR A 203 10.25 -6.84 -15.65
C TYR A 203 9.49 -7.98 -14.98
N ASN A 204 8.98 -8.92 -15.76
CA ASN A 204 8.37 -10.13 -15.21
C ASN A 204 9.41 -11.26 -15.14
N LEU A 205 9.66 -11.76 -13.94
CA LEU A 205 10.63 -12.81 -13.67
C LEU A 205 9.90 -14.07 -13.23
N ALA A 206 10.09 -15.17 -13.94
CA ALA A 206 9.57 -16.47 -13.55
C ALA A 206 10.56 -17.22 -12.65
N GLU A 207 10.03 -18.06 -11.75
CA GLU A 207 10.85 -18.99 -10.98
C GLU A 207 11.38 -20.10 -11.90
N GLY A 208 12.68 -20.07 -12.17
CA GLY A 208 13.36 -21.05 -13.02
C GLY A 208 13.25 -20.81 -14.53
N ILE A 209 13.77 -21.76 -15.31
CA ILE A 209 13.77 -21.70 -16.78
C ILE A 209 12.44 -22.25 -17.28
N ARG A 210 11.52 -21.39 -17.67
CA ARG A 210 10.35 -21.82 -18.45
C ARG A 210 10.75 -21.94 -19.92
N LYS A 211 10.55 -23.14 -20.50
CA LYS A 211 10.64 -23.29 -21.96
C LYS A 211 9.62 -22.35 -22.60
N PRO A 212 9.98 -21.61 -23.66
CA PRO A 212 8.99 -20.86 -24.42
C PRO A 212 7.94 -21.83 -24.96
N ILE A 213 6.67 -21.52 -24.71
CA ILE A 213 5.56 -22.24 -25.32
C ILE A 213 5.40 -21.63 -26.72
N ASN A 214 5.74 -22.41 -27.75
CA ASN A 214 5.42 -22.08 -29.14
C ASN A 214 3.96 -22.39 -29.43
#